data_AF-A0A1G8Q0N8-F1
#
_entry.id   AF-A0A1G8Q0N8-F1
#
_cell.length_a   1.000
_cell.length_b   1.000
_cell.length_c   1.000
_cell.angle_alpha   90.00
_cell.angle_beta   90.00
_cell.angle_gamma   90.00
#
_symmetry.space_group_name_H-M   'P 1'
#
loop_
_entity.id
_entity.type
_entity.pdbx_description
1 polymer ?
#
loop_
_entity_poly.entity_id
_entity_poly.type
_entity_poly.pdbx_seq_one_letter_code
_entity_poly.pdbx_strand_id
1 'polypeptide(L)'
;MVAIHLIPALIFVGIGQGLVMTPLLNLVLGFVEESKAGMASGVIATLQQVGPAIGVAAVGILFGTAVADAAGGDAQSSLYVSAFGSAMIYNLIASLISAFLIWKMAKMKAN
;
A
#
# COMPACT_ATOMS: atom_id res chain seq x y z
N MET A 1 -30.06 -1.19 1.06
CA MET A 1 -29.70 0.10 1.67
C MET A 1 -28.28 0.11 2.27
N VAL A 2 -27.27 -0.46 1.58
CA VAL A 2 -25.87 -0.48 2.06
C VAL A 2 -25.07 0.71 1.50
N ALA A 3 -25.37 1.12 0.26
CA ALA A 3 -24.66 2.22 -0.42
C ALA A 3 -24.71 3.56 0.35
N ILE A 4 -25.85 3.89 0.98
CA ILE A 4 -26.02 5.15 1.73
C ILE A 4 -25.04 5.29 2.90
N HIS A 5 -24.63 4.17 3.52
CA HIS A 5 -23.65 4.19 4.62
C HIS A 5 -22.21 4.38 4.12
N LEU A 6 -21.92 4.06 2.84
CA LEU A 6 -20.61 4.24 2.23
C LEU A 6 -20.42 5.65 1.66
N ILE A 7 -21.51 6.36 1.33
CA ILE A 7 -21.48 7.74 0.82
C ILE A 7 -20.60 8.66 1.69
N PRO A 8 -20.81 8.77 3.02
CA PRO A 8 -19.99 9.66 3.83
C PRO A 8 -18.51 9.24 3.85
N ALA A 9 -18.21 7.94 3.88
CA ALA A 9 -16.84 7.45 3.82
C ALA A 9 -16.16 7.79 2.49
N LEU A 10 -16.85 7.62 1.37
CA LEU A 10 -16.35 7.97 0.03
C LEU A 10 -16.12 9.47 -0.12
N ILE A 11 -17.00 10.30 0.45
CA ILE A 11 -16.81 11.76 0.48
C ILE A 11 -15.54 12.13 1.25
N PHE A 12 -15.33 11.56 2.45
CA PHE A 12 -14.11 11.81 3.22
C PHE A 12 -12.85 11.35 2.51
N VAL A 13 -12.88 10.17 1.87
CA VAL A 13 -11.76 9.67 1.08
C VAL A 13 -11.48 10.59 -0.11
N GLY A 14 -12.50 11.04 -0.84
CA GLY A 14 -12.34 11.96 -1.97
C GLY A 14 -11.76 13.31 -1.55
N ILE A 15 -12.25 13.89 -0.45
CA ILE A 15 -11.73 15.13 0.11
C ILE A 15 -10.27 14.97 0.53
N GLY A 16 -9.95 13.91 1.29
CA GLY A 16 -8.60 13.62 1.73
C GLY A 16 -7.65 13.40 0.57
N GLN A 17 -8.07 12.64 -0.44
CA GLN A 17 -7.26 12.38 -1.63
C GLN A 17 -6.96 13.67 -2.39
N GLY A 18 -7.95 14.54 -2.61
CA GLY A 18 -7.74 15.82 -3.32
C GLY A 18 -6.81 16.77 -2.55
N LEU A 19 -6.99 16.87 -1.23
CA LEU A 19 -6.18 17.71 -0.35
C LEU A 19 -4.73 17.25 -0.25
N VAL A 20 -4.48 15.93 -0.31
CA VAL A 20 -3.13 15.37 -0.15
C VAL A 20 -2.41 15.27 -1.48
N MET A 21 -3.09 14.80 -2.53
CA MET A 21 -2.46 14.51 -3.81
C MET A 21 -1.97 15.79 -4.51
N THR A 22 -2.76 16.86 -4.48
CA THR A 22 -2.41 18.14 -5.14
C THR A 22 -1.11 18.75 -4.61
N PRO A 23 -0.93 19.00 -3.29
CA PRO A 23 0.32 19.53 -2.77
C PRO A 23 1.49 18.56 -2.89
N LEU A 24 1.27 17.24 -2.80
CA LEU A 24 2.33 16.25 -3.03
C LEU A 24 2.89 16.35 -4.44
N LEU A 25 2.03 16.45 -5.45
CA LEU A 25 2.45 16.59 -6.84
C LEU A 25 3.23 17.89 -7.06
N ASN A 26 2.72 18.99 -6.54
CA ASN A 26 3.41 20.28 -6.62
C ASN A 26 4.75 20.27 -5.89
N LEU A 27 4.84 19.61 -4.74
CA LEU A 27 6.07 19.48 -3.98
C LEU A 27 7.11 18.65 -4.75
N VAL A 28 6.73 17.49 -5.27
CA VAL A 28 7.62 16.62 -6.04
C VAL A 28 8.11 17.35 -7.30
N LEU A 29 7.22 18.01 -8.02
CA LEU A 29 7.58 18.80 -9.20
C LEU A 29 8.43 20.04 -8.84
N GLY A 30 8.19 20.65 -7.68
CA GLY A 30 8.97 21.78 -7.17
C GLY A 30 10.42 21.43 -6.80
N PHE A 31 10.74 20.15 -6.57
CA PHE A 31 12.11 19.68 -6.35
C PHE A 31 12.88 19.35 -7.64
N VAL A 32 12.23 19.42 -8.81
CA VAL A 32 12.83 19.11 -10.10
C VAL A 32 13.04 20.39 -10.89
N GLU A 33 14.19 20.50 -11.58
CA GLU A 33 14.45 21.60 -12.51
C GLU A 33 13.33 21.69 -13.57
N GLU A 34 12.89 22.90 -13.93
CA GLU A 34 11.81 23.11 -14.92
C GLU A 34 12.05 22.36 -16.24
N SER A 35 13.32 22.24 -16.66
CA SER A 35 13.73 21.50 -17.85
C SER A 35 13.41 20.00 -17.81
N LYS A 36 13.21 19.44 -16.60
CA LYS A 36 12.92 18.02 -16.34
C LYS A 36 11.51 17.78 -15.82
N ALA A 37 10.71 18.83 -15.61
CA ALA A 37 9.35 18.73 -15.08
C ALA A 37 8.45 17.81 -15.94
N GLY A 38 8.62 17.83 -17.26
CA GLY A 38 7.90 16.94 -18.18
C GLY A 38 8.24 15.45 -17.96
N MET A 39 9.52 15.13 -17.75
CA MET A 39 9.95 13.76 -17.43
C MET A 39 9.44 13.30 -16.06
N ALA A 40 9.53 14.19 -15.06
CA ALA A 40 9.04 13.90 -13.71
C ALA A 40 7.53 13.63 -13.70
N SER A 41 6.74 14.45 -14.40
CA SER A 41 5.29 14.25 -14.54
C SER A 41 4.96 12.91 -15.21
N GLY A 42 5.70 12.53 -16.25
CA GLY A 42 5.53 11.23 -16.91
C GLY A 42 5.79 10.05 -15.98
N VAL A 43 6.88 10.08 -15.21
CA VAL A 43 7.18 9.05 -14.20
C VAL A 43 6.07 9.00 -13.13
N ILE A 44 5.64 10.15 -12.62
CA ILE A 44 4.55 10.22 -11.63
C ILE A 44 3.25 9.60 -12.18
N ALA A 45 2.86 9.94 -13.41
CA ALA A 45 1.66 9.40 -14.03
C ALA A 45 1.70 7.87 -14.18
N THR A 46 2.85 7.31 -14.56
CA THR A 46 3.02 5.85 -14.63
C THR A 46 2.90 5.20 -13.25
N LEU A 47 3.53 5.78 -12.23
CA LEU A 47 3.43 5.29 -10.85
C LEU A 47 2.00 5.36 -10.31
N GLN A 48 1.25 6.41 -10.65
CA GLN A 48 -0.16 6.56 -10.24
C GLN A 48 -1.07 5.49 -10.85
N GLN A 49 -0.79 4.99 -12.05
CA GLN A 49 -1.59 3.93 -12.66
C GLN A 49 -1.11 2.53 -12.25
N VAL A 50 0.19 2.32 -12.23
CA VAL A 50 0.80 1.02 -11.90
C VAL A 50 0.69 0.71 -10.41
N GLY A 51 0.85 1.70 -9.54
CA GLY A 51 0.81 1.52 -8.08
C GLY A 51 -0.50 0.89 -7.58
N PRO A 52 -1.67 1.46 -7.89
CA PRO A 52 -2.96 0.86 -7.54
C PRO A 52 -3.16 -0.53 -8.15
N ALA A 53 -2.74 -0.74 -9.40
CA ALA A 53 -2.85 -2.04 -10.06
C ALA A 53 -2.04 -3.13 -9.31
N ILE A 54 -0.81 -2.81 -8.89
CA ILE A 54 0.01 -3.70 -8.06
C ILE A 54 -0.66 -3.95 -6.70
N GLY A 55 -1.19 -2.90 -6.07
CA GLY A 55 -1.89 -3.02 -4.78
C GLY A 55 -3.10 -3.94 -4.86
N VAL A 56 -3.94 -3.78 -5.88
CA VAL A 56 -5.10 -4.65 -6.12
C VAL A 56 -4.66 -6.09 -6.40
N ALA A 57 -3.62 -6.31 -7.20
CA ALA A 57 -3.08 -7.64 -7.46
C ALA A 57 -2.59 -8.32 -6.18
N ALA A 58 -1.85 -7.61 -5.32
CA ALA A 58 -1.38 -8.13 -4.05
C ALA A 58 -2.53 -8.49 -3.10
N VAL A 59 -3.54 -7.61 -2.96
CA VAL A 59 -4.74 -7.88 -2.15
C VAL A 59 -5.51 -9.08 -2.71
N GLY A 60 -5.64 -9.19 -4.02
CA GLY A 60 -6.29 -10.33 -4.69
C GLY A 60 -5.59 -11.67 -4.41
N ILE A 61 -4.26 -11.70 -4.43
CA ILE A 61 -3.47 -12.90 -4.10
C ILE A 61 -3.66 -13.29 -2.62
N LEU A 62 -3.61 -12.31 -1.70
CA LEU A 62 -3.82 -12.55 -0.27
C LEU A 62 -5.25 -13.07 0.02
N PHE A 63 -6.25 -12.49 -0.65
CA PHE A 63 -7.63 -12.95 -0.52
C PHE A 63 -7.82 -14.35 -1.12
N GLY A 64 -7.27 -14.60 -2.30
CA GLY A 64 -7.35 -15.89 -2.98
C GLY A 64 -6.70 -17.03 -2.19
N THR A 65 -5.55 -16.77 -1.57
CA THR A 65 -4.89 -17.73 -0.66
C THR A 65 -5.72 -18.00 0.60
N ALA A 66 -6.33 -16.96 1.20
CA ALA A 66 -7.21 -17.11 2.36
C ALA A 66 -8.48 -17.93 2.06
N VAL A 67 -9.06 -17.75 0.86
CA VAL A 67 -10.24 -18.51 0.42
C VAL A 67 -9.90 -19.96 0.04
N ALA A 68 -8.75 -20.19 -0.59
CA ALA A 68 -8.30 -21.53 -0.95
C ALA A 68 -8.00 -22.39 0.29
N ASP A 69 -7.45 -21.79 1.35
CA ASP A 69 -7.21 -22.45 2.64
C ASP A 69 -8.52 -22.79 3.38
N ALA A 70 -9.57 -21.99 3.18
CA ALA A 70 -10.90 -22.23 3.73
C ALA A 70 -11.70 -23.32 2.99
N ALA A 71 -11.36 -23.63 1.73
CA ALA A 71 -12.06 -24.63 0.91
C ALA A 71 -11.57 -26.08 1.14
N GLY A 72 -10.54 -26.28 1.96
CA GLY A 72 -9.84 -27.57 2.13
C GLY A 72 -10.14 -28.37 3.41
N GLY A 73 -11.00 -27.93 4.32
CA GLY A 73 -11.28 -28.70 5.54
C GLY A 73 -12.51 -28.25 6.33
N ASP A 74 -13.33 -29.24 6.71
CA ASP A 74 -14.42 -29.12 7.70
C ASP A 74 -13.86 -28.74 9.09
N ALA A 75 -13.57 -27.46 9.31
CA ALA A 75 -13.48 -26.81 10.63
C ALA A 75 -13.26 -25.29 10.46
N GLN A 76 -14.28 -24.61 9.94
CA GLN A 76 -14.29 -23.19 9.56
C GLN A 76 -14.02 -22.17 10.70
N SER A 77 -13.70 -22.61 11.92
CA SER A 77 -13.45 -21.76 13.09
C SER A 77 -11.99 -21.80 13.60
N SER A 78 -11.22 -22.85 13.27
CA SER A 78 -9.85 -23.02 13.79
C SER A 78 -8.75 -22.47 12.87
N LEU A 79 -9.05 -22.27 11.58
CA LEU A 79 -8.09 -21.85 10.55
C LEU A 79 -7.84 -20.33 10.53
N TYR A 80 -8.81 -19.52 10.96
CA TYR A 80 -8.66 -18.06 11.05
C TYR A 80 -7.61 -17.63 12.09
N VAL A 81 -7.47 -18.38 13.19
CA VAL A 81 -6.50 -18.09 14.26
C VAL A 81 -5.07 -18.42 13.80
N SER A 82 -4.88 -19.50 13.02
CA SER A 82 -3.56 -19.87 12.48
C SER A 82 -3.11 -18.97 11.34
N ALA A 83 -4.02 -18.56 10.44
CA ALA A 83 -3.72 -17.63 9.35
C ALA A 83 -3.42 -16.21 9.84
N PHE A 84 -4.10 -15.75 10.91
CA PHE A 84 -3.78 -14.48 11.56
C PHE A 84 -2.42 -14.55 12.28
N GLY A 85 -2.11 -15.68 12.92
CA GLY A 85 -0.81 -15.92 13.55
C GLY A 85 0.35 -15.89 12.55
N SER A 86 0.20 -16.51 11.38
CA SER A 86 1.24 -16.51 10.35
C SER A 86 1.41 -15.13 9.69
N ALA A 87 0.32 -14.40 9.45
CA ALA A 87 0.36 -13.04 8.90
C ALA A 87 1.04 -12.04 9.86
N MET A 88 0.81 -12.16 11.16
CA MET A 88 1.49 -11.35 12.19
C MET A 88 3.00 -11.60 12.20
N ILE A 89 3.44 -12.85 12.07
CA ILE A 89 4.88 -13.20 12.02
C ILE A 89 5.53 -12.63 10.75
N TYR A 90 4.85 -12.72 9.60
CA TYR A 90 5.34 -12.08 8.36
C TYR A 90 5.46 -10.56 8.49
N ASN A 91 4.49 -9.91 9.13
CA ASN A 91 4.53 -8.47 9.35
C ASN A 91 5.67 -8.07 10.30
N LEU A 92 5.91 -8.86 11.35
CA LEU A 92 6.99 -8.63 12.32
C LEU A 92 8.37 -8.77 11.65
N ILE A 93 8.56 -9.79 10.82
CA ILE A 93 9.82 -10.00 10.08
C ILE A 93 10.04 -8.90 9.05
N ALA A 94 9.01 -8.49 8.30
CA ALA A 94 9.11 -7.40 7.33
C ALA A 94 9.44 -6.05 8.00
N SER A 95 8.87 -5.78 9.17
CA SER A 95 9.18 -4.59 9.98
C SER A 95 10.63 -4.58 10.46
N LEU A 96 11.13 -5.72 10.96
CA LEU A 96 12.53 -5.85 11.40
C LEU A 96 13.54 -5.68 10.27
N ILE A 97 13.26 -6.26 9.10
CA ILE A 97 14.10 -6.08 7.90
C ILE A 97 14.11 -4.62 7.45
N SER A 98 12.95 -3.96 7.48
CA SER A 98 12.83 -2.54 7.12
C SER A 98 13.63 -1.66 8.08
N ALA A 99 13.51 -1.90 9.39
CA ALA A 99 14.30 -1.19 10.41
C ALA A 99 15.81 -1.42 10.23
N PHE A 100 16.22 -2.65 9.93
CA PHE A 100 17.62 -2.99 9.69
C PHE A 100 18.18 -2.31 8.43
N LEU A 101 17.40 -2.27 7.33
CA LEU A 101 17.79 -1.59 6.09
C LEU A 101 17.90 -0.08 6.28
N ILE A 102 16.97 0.53 7.00
CA ILE A 102 17.01 1.96 7.34
C ILE A 102 18.23 2.28 8.21
N TRP A 103 18.51 1.45 9.22
CA TRP A 103 19.70 1.64 10.07
C TRP A 103 21.00 1.50 9.28
N LYS A 104 21.09 0.49 8.42
CA LYS A 104 22.27 0.28 7.55
C LYS A 104 22.47 1.46 6.59
N MET A 105 21.40 1.98 5.99
CA MET A 105 21.49 3.18 5.14
C MET A 105 21.85 4.45 5.91
N ALA A 106 21.28 4.65 7.10
CA ALA A 106 21.61 5.77 7.97
C ALA A 106 23.10 5.74 8.39
N LYS A 107 23.64 4.54 8.66
CA LYS A 107 25.04 4.35 9.03
C LYS A 107 26.00 4.51 7.85
N MET A 108 25.60 4.18 6.64
CA MET A 108 26.41 4.41 5.42
C MET A 108 26.45 5.88 4.98
N LYS A 109 25.48 6.70 5.37
CA LYS A 109 25.47 8.14 5.06
C LYS A 109 26.22 9.00 6.09
N ALA A 110 26.71 8.38 7.17
CA ALA A 110 27.45 9.01 8.26
C ALA A 110 28.97 8.66 8.26
N ASN A 111 29.44 7.95 7.24
CA ASN A 111 30.85 7.75 6.90
C ASN A 111 31.13 8.40 5.56
#